data_AF-A0A0H0JJI2-F1
#
_entry.id   AF-A0A0H0JJI2-F1
#
_cell.length_a   1.000
_cell.length_b   1.000
_cell.length_c   1.000
_cell.angle_alpha   90.00
_cell.angle_beta   90.00
_cell.angle_gamma   90.00
#
_symmetry.space_group_name_H-M   'P 1'
#
loop_
_entity.id
_entity.type
_entity.pdbx_description
1 polymer ?
#
loop_
_entity_poly.entity_id
_entity_poly.type
_entity_poly.pdbx_seq_one_letter_code
_entity_poly.pdbx_strand_id
1 'polypeptide(L)'
;MVKLVGNDSSKIKYLENKLIENGYHFYSGGVDKDYREYQLRVFNYLVSQNVSEQNINSFFAEVDNSYTRGFPSESELDWYRNDPRASLWLSCELYEKLKEETPKYNIDFLSPEALQPDHNVRIEAIRHCMDEWPMYFTTPAEFIKDKSIEWAELLDQHDLFRSVRSSKVDVCSWLRDYLRGNTSIGLKRICGNSSEEIMSWCYASYFIWRKNNLHSPDSVELFIRKFKSAWSTQKNRNKNKEEKKLVTMSVNISQQAHDMLRDMSMKDSMSNNAIIESAILRLYNIKNSKVRSK
;
A
#
# COMPACT_ATOMS: atom_id res chain seq x y z
N MET A 1 30.55 -4.57 2.20
CA MET A 1 30.07 -5.94 1.93
C MET A 1 28.54 -5.87 1.95
N VAL A 2 27.89 -6.11 0.81
CA VAL A 2 26.43 -6.03 0.71
C VAL A 2 25.86 -7.27 1.40
N LYS A 3 24.99 -7.07 2.40
CA LYS A 3 24.39 -8.18 3.15
C LYS A 3 23.20 -8.71 2.34
N LEU A 4 23.23 -10.00 2.03
CA LEU A 4 22.11 -10.70 1.39
C LEU A 4 21.04 -11.00 2.44
N VAL A 5 19.79 -11.06 1.97
CA VAL A 5 18.61 -11.29 2.82
C VAL A 5 18.48 -12.76 3.21
N GLY A 6 18.97 -13.63 2.33
CA GLY A 6 18.94 -15.08 2.50
C GLY A 6 19.63 -15.54 3.78
N ASN A 7 18.96 -16.43 4.52
CA ASN A 7 19.52 -17.09 5.69
C ASN A 7 20.06 -18.49 5.29
N ASP A 8 20.75 -19.17 6.23
CA ASP A 8 21.28 -20.51 5.97
C ASP A 8 20.20 -21.50 5.55
N SER A 9 18.97 -21.39 6.09
CA SER A 9 17.84 -22.24 5.72
C SER A 9 17.43 -22.04 4.25
N SER A 10 17.31 -20.79 3.79
CA SER A 10 17.00 -20.46 2.40
C SER A 10 18.10 -20.96 1.45
N LYS A 11 19.36 -20.86 1.89
CA LYS A 11 20.52 -21.34 1.12
C LYS A 11 20.58 -22.87 1.05
N ILE A 12 20.25 -23.56 2.14
CA ILE A 12 20.07 -25.01 2.20
C ILE A 12 18.96 -25.45 1.23
N LYS A 13 17.78 -24.84 1.32
CA LYS A 13 16.63 -25.16 0.46
C LYS A 13 16.94 -24.92 -1.02
N TYR A 14 17.68 -23.87 -1.34
CA TYR A 14 18.13 -23.60 -2.71
C TYR A 14 19.07 -24.70 -3.24
N LEU A 15 20.05 -25.13 -2.43
CA LEU A 15 20.94 -26.23 -2.79
C LEU A 15 20.16 -27.54 -2.95
N GLU A 16 19.22 -27.84 -2.06
CA GLU A 16 18.34 -29.01 -2.15
C GLU A 16 17.55 -29.03 -3.46
N ASN A 17 16.92 -27.91 -3.83
CA ASN A 17 16.20 -27.79 -5.10
C ASN A 17 17.13 -28.03 -6.29
N LYS A 18 18.35 -27.47 -6.28
CA LYS A 18 19.34 -27.69 -7.35
C LYS A 18 19.82 -29.12 -7.43
N LEU A 19 19.94 -29.83 -6.31
CA LEU A 19 20.23 -31.27 -6.30
C LEU A 19 19.11 -32.05 -6.98
N ILE A 20 17.85 -31.77 -6.62
CA ILE A 20 16.68 -32.44 -7.20
C ILE A 20 16.56 -32.17 -8.70
N GLU A 21 16.77 -30.93 -9.15
CA GLU A 21 16.80 -30.56 -10.57
C GLU A 21 17.88 -31.33 -11.36
N ASN A 22 18.99 -31.69 -10.70
CA ASN A 22 20.07 -32.50 -11.27
C ASN A 22 19.89 -34.02 -11.04
N GLY A 23 18.72 -34.46 -10.56
CA GLY A 23 18.38 -35.87 -10.35
C GLY A 23 18.88 -36.47 -9.04
N TYR A 24 19.42 -35.66 -8.13
CA TYR A 24 19.88 -36.09 -6.82
C TYR A 24 18.81 -35.85 -5.75
N HIS A 25 18.18 -36.93 -5.28
CA HIS A 25 17.18 -36.87 -4.22
C HIS A 25 17.84 -36.91 -2.83
N PHE A 26 18.51 -35.81 -2.45
CA PHE A 26 19.19 -35.70 -1.16
C PHE A 26 18.66 -34.50 -0.36
N TYR A 27 17.76 -34.78 0.57
CA TYR A 27 17.06 -33.77 1.35
C TYR A 27 17.87 -33.32 2.57
N SER A 28 17.73 -32.04 2.90
CA SER A 28 18.14 -31.51 4.19
C SER A 28 17.34 -32.14 5.32
N GLY A 29 17.90 -32.17 6.53
CA GLY A 29 17.24 -32.73 7.71
C GLY A 29 17.67 -32.01 8.99
N GLY A 30 17.05 -32.37 10.12
CA GLY A 30 17.30 -31.69 11.41
C GLY A 30 18.73 -31.81 11.97
N VAL A 31 19.62 -32.50 11.26
CA VAL A 31 21.07 -32.60 11.58
C VAL A 31 21.86 -31.45 10.97
N ASP A 32 21.31 -30.78 9.94
CA ASP A 32 21.95 -29.69 9.23
C ASP A 32 21.68 -28.37 9.96
N LYS A 33 22.61 -27.92 10.82
CA LYS A 33 22.41 -26.71 11.62
C LYS A 33 22.70 -25.44 10.82
N ASP A 34 23.57 -25.54 9.84
CA ASP A 34 23.96 -24.46 8.96
C ASP A 34 24.23 -24.95 7.53
N TYR A 35 24.37 -24.00 6.61
CA TYR A 35 24.60 -24.30 5.19
C TYR A 35 25.87 -25.13 4.95
N ARG A 36 26.91 -24.92 5.76
CA ARG A 36 28.22 -25.57 5.58
C ARG A 36 28.17 -27.04 5.99
N GLU A 37 27.47 -27.36 7.08
CA GLU A 37 27.24 -28.74 7.50
C GLU A 37 26.45 -29.52 6.43
N TYR A 38 25.39 -28.91 5.89
CA TYR A 38 24.62 -29.52 4.80
C TYR A 38 25.46 -29.71 3.53
N GLN A 39 26.22 -28.69 3.13
CA GLN A 39 27.11 -28.75 1.96
C GLN A 39 28.15 -29.87 2.09
N LEU A 40 28.72 -30.09 3.29
CA LEU A 40 29.65 -31.19 3.54
C LEU A 40 28.98 -32.57 3.41
N ARG A 41 27.74 -32.70 3.90
CA ARG A 41 26.96 -33.93 3.72
C ARG A 41 26.65 -34.20 2.25
N VAL A 42 26.25 -33.18 1.51
CA VAL A 42 26.02 -33.27 0.06
C VAL A 42 27.31 -33.68 -0.66
N PHE A 43 28.45 -33.11 -0.28
CA PHE A 43 29.75 -33.47 -0.84
C PHE A 43 30.03 -34.97 -0.68
N ASN A 44 29.94 -35.49 0.55
CA ASN A 44 30.17 -36.90 0.84
C ASN A 44 29.18 -37.81 0.09
N TYR A 45 27.92 -37.40 -0.01
CA TYR A 45 26.91 -38.11 -0.79
C TYR A 45 27.28 -38.17 -2.28
N LEU A 46 27.65 -37.06 -2.91
CA LEU A 46 28.02 -37.03 -4.33
C LEU A 46 29.31 -37.81 -4.61
N VAL A 47 30.30 -37.77 -3.71
CA VAL A 47 31.49 -38.62 -3.79
C VAL A 47 31.09 -40.10 -3.76
N SER A 48 30.15 -40.49 -2.90
CA SER A 48 29.65 -41.89 -2.86
C SER A 48 28.92 -42.32 -4.14
N GLN A 49 28.45 -41.35 -4.94
CA GLN A 49 27.86 -41.56 -6.27
C GLN A 49 28.90 -41.53 -7.40
N ASN A 50 30.20 -41.55 -7.09
CA ASN A 50 31.32 -41.45 -8.03
C ASN A 50 31.40 -40.13 -8.81
N VAL A 51 30.85 -39.04 -8.28
CA VAL A 51 31.06 -37.70 -8.84
C VAL A 51 32.45 -37.20 -8.44
N SER A 52 33.23 -36.66 -9.38
CA SER A 52 34.57 -36.14 -9.09
C SER A 52 34.51 -34.90 -8.19
N GLU A 53 35.47 -34.75 -7.28
CA GLU A 53 35.54 -33.58 -6.38
C GLU A 53 35.55 -32.25 -7.15
N GLN A 54 36.23 -32.20 -8.30
CA GLN A 54 36.26 -31.02 -9.16
C GLN A 54 34.86 -30.63 -9.68
N ASN A 55 34.04 -31.61 -10.05
CA ASN A 55 32.67 -31.36 -10.51
C ASN A 55 31.77 -30.94 -9.35
N ILE A 56 31.94 -31.54 -8.16
CA ILE A 56 31.19 -31.15 -6.96
C ILE A 56 31.51 -29.71 -6.57
N ASN A 57 32.79 -29.34 -6.53
CA ASN A 57 33.21 -27.98 -6.19
C ASN A 57 32.73 -26.95 -7.23
N SER A 58 32.76 -27.30 -8.52
CA SER A 58 32.21 -26.45 -9.58
C SER A 58 30.70 -26.26 -9.41
N PHE A 59 29.96 -27.35 -9.14
CA PHE A 59 28.52 -27.30 -8.87
C PHE A 59 28.20 -26.40 -7.67
N PHE A 60 28.90 -26.55 -6.56
CA PHE A 60 28.69 -25.67 -5.40
C PHE A 60 28.98 -24.20 -5.70
N ALA A 61 30.06 -23.91 -6.43
CA ALA A 61 30.39 -22.54 -6.83
C ALA A 61 29.30 -21.94 -7.73
N GLU A 62 28.76 -22.72 -8.68
CA GLU A 62 27.65 -22.30 -9.55
C GLU A 62 26.37 -22.04 -8.76
N VAL A 63 26.00 -22.96 -7.86
CA VAL A 63 24.83 -22.82 -6.98
C VAL A 63 24.96 -21.58 -6.10
N ASP A 64 26.12 -21.37 -5.47
CA ASP A 64 26.38 -20.20 -4.60
C ASP A 64 26.30 -18.87 -5.36
N ASN A 65 26.87 -18.84 -6.56
CA ASN A 65 26.88 -17.64 -7.40
C ASN A 65 25.47 -17.35 -7.94
N SER A 66 24.73 -18.39 -8.32
CA SER A 66 23.33 -18.29 -8.75
C SER A 66 22.43 -17.82 -7.61
N TYR A 67 22.59 -18.37 -6.41
CA TYR A 67 21.88 -17.93 -5.21
C TYR A 67 22.14 -16.45 -4.90
N THR A 68 23.41 -16.05 -4.90
CA THR A 68 23.83 -14.66 -4.63
C THR A 68 23.25 -13.68 -5.63
N ARG A 69 23.11 -14.07 -6.91
CA ARG A 69 22.52 -13.22 -7.95
C ARG A 69 20.99 -13.23 -7.93
N GLY A 70 20.38 -14.34 -7.51
CA GLY A 70 18.93 -14.51 -7.49
C GLY A 70 18.24 -13.89 -6.27
N PHE A 71 18.97 -13.68 -5.16
CA PHE A 71 18.42 -13.06 -3.96
C PHE A 71 18.72 -11.56 -3.88
N PRO A 72 17.73 -10.72 -3.52
CA PRO A 72 17.96 -9.30 -3.35
C PRO A 72 18.87 -9.02 -2.15
N SER A 73 19.58 -7.91 -2.22
CA SER A 73 20.31 -7.31 -1.11
C SER A 73 19.36 -6.61 -0.13
N GLU A 74 19.83 -6.40 1.11
CA GLU A 74 19.06 -5.67 2.13
C GLU A 74 18.65 -4.26 1.66
N SER A 75 19.52 -3.55 0.93
CA SER A 75 19.21 -2.22 0.38
C SER A 75 18.13 -2.25 -0.70
N GLU A 76 18.02 -3.34 -1.46
CA GLU A 76 16.97 -3.49 -2.48
C GLU A 76 15.58 -3.71 -1.85
N LEU A 77 15.51 -3.93 -0.53
CA LEU A 77 14.26 -4.08 0.20
C LEU A 77 13.80 -2.82 0.92
N ASP A 78 14.67 -1.81 1.05
CA ASP A 78 14.39 -0.60 1.85
C ASP A 78 13.12 0.15 1.40
N TRP A 79 12.79 0.09 0.11
CA TRP A 79 11.65 0.80 -0.45
C TRP A 79 10.31 0.32 0.09
N TYR A 80 10.18 -0.97 0.44
CA TYR A 80 8.96 -1.49 1.07
C TYR A 80 9.11 -1.73 2.56
N ARG A 81 10.33 -1.95 3.07
CA ARG A 81 10.57 -2.14 4.52
C ARG A 81 10.38 -0.87 5.34
N ASN A 82 10.53 0.30 4.71
CA ASN A 82 10.35 1.59 5.38
C ASN A 82 9.07 2.31 4.94
N ASP A 83 8.24 1.68 4.09
CA ASP A 83 6.99 2.25 3.59
C ASP A 83 5.83 1.25 3.77
N PRO A 84 4.98 1.46 4.79
CA PRO A 84 3.80 0.65 5.04
C PRO A 84 2.87 0.52 3.83
N ARG A 85 2.78 1.57 3.01
CA ARG A 85 1.93 1.59 1.81
C ARG A 85 2.48 0.64 0.75
N ALA A 86 3.80 0.67 0.56
CA ALA A 86 4.50 -0.19 -0.37
C ALA A 86 4.42 -1.66 0.06
N SER A 87 4.59 -1.95 1.36
CA SER A 87 4.50 -3.32 1.88
C SER A 87 3.14 -3.97 1.59
N LEU A 88 2.03 -3.26 1.86
CA LEU A 88 0.70 -3.80 1.59
C LEU A 88 0.43 -3.98 0.09
N TRP A 89 0.87 -3.02 -0.72
CA TRP A 89 0.75 -3.13 -2.18
C TRP A 89 1.54 -4.33 -2.72
N LEU A 90 2.79 -4.50 -2.28
CA LEU A 90 3.66 -5.60 -2.69
C LEU A 90 3.11 -6.97 -2.27
N SER A 91 2.59 -7.09 -1.03
CA SER A 91 1.93 -8.33 -0.59
C SER A 91 0.77 -8.71 -1.50
N CYS A 92 -0.03 -7.73 -1.95
CA CYS A 92 -1.13 -7.99 -2.87
C CYS A 92 -0.63 -8.41 -4.26
N GLU A 93 0.40 -7.75 -4.81
CA GLU A 93 0.98 -8.11 -6.11
C GLU A 93 1.60 -9.50 -6.08
N LEU A 94 2.29 -9.88 -4.99
CA LEU A 94 2.79 -11.23 -4.79
C LEU A 94 1.64 -12.24 -4.74
N TYR A 95 0.60 -11.97 -3.95
CA TYR A 95 -0.54 -12.87 -3.84
C TYR A 95 -1.20 -13.15 -5.20
N GLU A 96 -1.49 -12.11 -5.99
CA GLU A 96 -2.11 -12.28 -7.30
C GLU A 96 -1.19 -13.04 -8.28
N LYS A 97 0.11 -12.70 -8.31
CA LYS A 97 1.07 -13.39 -9.20
C LYS A 97 1.22 -14.87 -8.84
N LEU A 98 1.35 -15.19 -7.55
CA LEU A 98 1.51 -16.57 -7.09
C LEU A 98 0.25 -17.41 -7.28
N LYS A 99 -0.92 -16.79 -7.15
CA LYS A 99 -2.20 -17.43 -7.42
C LYS A 99 -2.31 -17.87 -8.87
N GLU A 100 -1.76 -17.09 -9.79
CA GLU A 100 -1.73 -17.39 -11.23
C GLU A 100 -0.65 -18.43 -11.57
N GLU A 101 0.58 -18.23 -11.11
CA GLU A 101 1.74 -19.02 -11.55
C GLU A 101 1.94 -20.32 -10.74
N THR A 102 1.47 -20.37 -9.49
CA THR A 102 1.79 -21.44 -8.53
C THR A 102 0.58 -21.85 -7.67
N PRO A 103 -0.54 -22.33 -8.26
CA PRO A 103 -1.79 -22.56 -7.52
C PRO A 103 -1.72 -23.65 -6.44
N LYS A 104 -0.66 -24.45 -6.41
CA LYS A 104 -0.41 -25.48 -5.38
C LYS A 104 0.36 -24.95 -4.17
N TYR A 105 1.00 -23.79 -4.29
CA TYR A 105 1.72 -23.16 -3.18
C TYR A 105 0.72 -22.50 -2.23
N ASN A 106 0.83 -22.78 -0.93
CA ASN A 106 -0.06 -22.15 0.05
C ASN A 106 0.33 -20.68 0.22
N ILE A 107 -0.49 -19.79 -0.32
CA ILE A 107 -0.28 -18.33 -0.30
C ILE A 107 -1.19 -17.60 0.69
N ASP A 108 -1.90 -18.32 1.57
CA ASP A 108 -2.87 -17.73 2.49
C ASP A 108 -2.22 -16.69 3.41
N PHE A 109 -0.93 -16.85 3.72
CA PHE A 109 -0.15 -15.89 4.52
C PHE A 109 0.08 -14.53 3.83
N LEU A 110 -0.16 -14.42 2.52
CA LEU A 110 -0.17 -13.17 1.76
C LEU A 110 -1.58 -12.69 1.39
N SER A 111 -2.62 -13.47 1.72
CA SER A 111 -3.99 -13.21 1.30
C SER A 111 -4.45 -11.83 1.75
N PRO A 112 -4.82 -10.92 0.84
CA PRO A 112 -5.28 -9.58 1.23
C PRO A 112 -6.54 -9.60 2.12
N GLU A 113 -7.31 -10.70 2.07
CA GLU A 113 -8.52 -10.92 2.88
C GLU A 113 -8.23 -11.43 4.29
N ALA A 114 -7.03 -11.98 4.55
CA ALA A 114 -6.66 -12.56 5.85
C ALA A 114 -5.39 -11.94 6.47
N LEU A 115 -4.61 -11.20 5.68
CA LEU A 115 -3.36 -10.57 6.11
C LEU A 115 -3.63 -9.53 7.18
N GLN A 116 -3.02 -9.71 8.34
CA GLN A 116 -3.15 -8.79 9.45
C GLN A 116 -2.70 -7.38 9.03
N PRO A 117 -3.46 -6.32 9.37
CA PRO A 117 -3.12 -4.95 9.02
C PRO A 117 -2.03 -4.41 9.95
N ASP A 118 -0.82 -4.96 9.81
CA ASP A 118 0.39 -4.57 10.52
C ASP A 118 1.59 -4.62 9.56
N HIS A 119 2.38 -3.55 9.54
CA HIS A 119 3.50 -3.43 8.61
C HIS A 119 4.58 -4.51 8.79
N ASN A 120 4.94 -4.83 10.04
CA ASN A 120 5.99 -5.81 10.32
C ASN A 120 5.55 -7.22 9.96
N VAL A 121 4.28 -7.56 10.21
CA VAL A 121 3.70 -8.83 9.77
C VAL A 121 3.80 -8.99 8.26
N ARG A 122 3.54 -7.93 7.49
CA ARG A 122 3.68 -7.95 6.02
C ARG A 122 5.12 -8.14 5.56
N ILE A 123 6.08 -7.50 6.22
CA ILE A 123 7.51 -7.67 5.91
C ILE A 123 7.93 -9.13 6.11
N GLU A 124 7.56 -9.74 7.24
CA GLU A 124 7.89 -11.14 7.51
C GLU A 124 7.19 -12.10 6.54
N ALA A 125 5.94 -11.83 6.15
CA ALA A 125 5.24 -12.60 5.11
C ALA A 125 5.96 -12.52 3.75
N ILE A 126 6.35 -11.32 3.31
CA ILE A 126 7.11 -11.12 2.06
C ILE A 126 8.47 -11.84 2.14
N ARG A 127 9.14 -11.76 3.28
CA ARG A 127 10.42 -12.46 3.53
C ARG A 127 10.26 -13.97 3.44
N HIS A 128 9.26 -14.53 4.10
CA HIS A 128 8.97 -15.95 4.02
C HIS A 128 8.71 -16.39 2.57
N CYS A 129 7.97 -15.60 1.80
CA CYS A 129 7.77 -15.85 0.37
C CYS A 129 9.09 -15.86 -0.42
N MET A 130 10.02 -14.94 -0.12
CA MET A 130 11.35 -14.93 -0.77
C MET A 130 12.20 -16.14 -0.39
N ASP A 131 12.14 -16.58 0.86
CA ASP A 131 12.87 -17.76 1.34
C ASP A 131 12.33 -19.06 0.71
N GLU A 132 11.02 -19.11 0.44
CA GLU A 132 10.34 -20.26 -0.16
C GLU A 132 9.97 -20.04 -1.63
N TRP A 133 10.74 -19.20 -2.34
CA TRP A 133 10.38 -18.67 -3.64
C TRP A 133 9.83 -19.73 -4.61
N PRO A 134 8.53 -19.70 -4.94
CA PRO A 134 7.89 -20.76 -5.70
C PRO A 134 7.87 -20.48 -7.21
N MET A 135 8.29 -19.28 -7.66
CA MET A 135 8.24 -18.90 -9.07
C MET A 135 9.43 -19.50 -9.84
N TYR A 136 9.14 -20.20 -10.95
CA TYR A 136 10.15 -20.94 -11.71
C TYR A 136 10.92 -20.09 -12.73
N PHE A 137 10.35 -18.97 -13.19
CA PHE A 137 10.88 -18.19 -14.32
C PHE A 137 11.40 -16.80 -13.96
N THR A 138 11.28 -16.38 -12.71
CA THR A 138 11.75 -15.08 -12.23
C THR A 138 12.40 -15.27 -10.87
N THR A 139 13.54 -14.67 -10.64
CA THR A 139 14.20 -14.71 -9.32
C THR A 139 13.56 -13.70 -8.36
N PRO A 140 13.69 -13.90 -7.03
CA PRO A 140 13.26 -12.90 -6.05
C PRO A 140 13.86 -11.51 -6.34
N ALA A 141 15.14 -11.44 -6.69
CA ALA A 141 15.83 -10.17 -6.96
C ALA A 141 15.22 -9.43 -8.15
N GLU A 142 15.00 -10.13 -9.28
CA GLU A 142 14.36 -9.55 -10.47
C GLU A 142 12.96 -9.05 -10.16
N PHE A 143 12.15 -9.87 -9.48
CA PHE A 143 10.79 -9.48 -9.14
C PHE A 143 10.74 -8.25 -8.23
N ILE A 144 11.54 -8.24 -7.16
CA ILE A 144 11.58 -7.11 -6.23
C ILE A 144 12.06 -5.83 -6.92
N LYS A 145 13.07 -5.94 -7.79
CA LYS A 145 13.56 -4.82 -8.58
C LYS A 145 12.47 -4.26 -9.49
N ASP A 146 11.80 -5.11 -10.26
CA ASP A 146 10.72 -4.69 -11.16
C ASP A 146 9.59 -4.01 -10.38
N LYS A 147 9.20 -4.57 -9.23
CA LYS A 147 8.18 -3.97 -8.36
C LYS A 147 8.61 -2.67 -7.72
N SER A 148 9.89 -2.50 -7.40
CA SER A 148 10.41 -1.22 -6.89
C SER A 148 10.28 -0.10 -7.92
N ILE A 149 10.52 -0.42 -9.20
CA ILE A 149 10.37 0.52 -10.33
C ILE A 149 8.90 0.85 -10.53
N GLU A 150 8.03 -0.17 -10.61
CA GLU A 150 6.58 0.01 -10.76
C GLU A 150 6.00 0.87 -9.61
N TRP A 151 6.41 0.63 -8.38
CA TRP A 151 6.01 1.43 -7.22
C TRP A 151 6.46 2.90 -7.34
N ALA A 152 7.71 3.14 -7.72
CA ALA A 152 8.24 4.48 -7.90
C ALA A 152 7.50 5.24 -9.00
N GLU A 153 7.21 4.61 -10.14
CA GLU A 153 6.44 5.18 -11.24
C GLU A 153 5.00 5.52 -10.82
N LEU A 154 4.35 4.62 -10.08
CA LEU A 154 3.02 4.87 -9.53
C LEU A 154 2.98 6.09 -8.60
N LEU A 155 4.00 6.25 -7.75
CA LEU A 155 4.11 7.42 -6.89
C LEU A 155 4.44 8.70 -7.65
N ASP A 156 5.27 8.64 -8.69
CA ASP A 156 5.64 9.82 -9.46
C ASP A 156 4.46 10.35 -10.30
N GLN A 157 3.81 9.45 -11.05
CA GLN A 157 2.82 9.84 -12.05
C GLN A 157 1.39 9.79 -11.54
N HIS A 158 1.12 8.99 -10.50
CA HIS A 158 -0.23 8.63 -10.11
C HIS A 158 -0.50 8.79 -8.61
N ASP A 159 0.31 9.54 -7.86
CA ASP A 159 0.06 9.83 -6.45
C ASP A 159 -1.12 10.80 -6.25
N LEU A 160 -2.33 10.23 -6.27
CA LEU A 160 -3.59 10.94 -6.06
C LEU A 160 -3.74 11.46 -4.62
N PHE A 161 -3.12 10.78 -3.66
CA PHE A 161 -3.34 11.02 -2.23
C PHE A 161 -2.24 11.85 -1.57
N ARG A 162 -1.22 12.28 -2.33
CA ARG A 162 -0.10 13.13 -1.86
C ARG A 162 -0.55 14.26 -0.95
N SER A 163 -1.62 14.94 -1.35
CA SER A 163 -2.16 16.13 -0.67
C SER A 163 -3.16 15.84 0.44
N VAL A 164 -3.51 14.57 0.68
CA VAL A 164 -4.49 14.14 1.68
C VAL A 164 -3.79 13.95 3.02
N ARG A 165 -3.46 15.06 3.67
CA ARG A 165 -2.74 15.07 4.94
C ARG A 165 -3.29 16.16 5.85
N SER A 166 -3.45 15.86 7.13
CA SER A 166 -3.81 16.83 8.17
C SER A 166 -3.39 16.28 9.53
N SER A 167 -2.81 17.12 10.37
CA SER A 167 -2.55 16.81 11.78
C SER A 167 -3.70 17.21 12.72
N LYS A 168 -4.67 17.97 12.22
CA LYS A 168 -5.77 18.54 13.03
C LYS A 168 -7.09 17.80 12.85
N VAL A 169 -7.25 17.08 11.74
CA VAL A 169 -8.51 16.43 11.36
C VAL A 169 -8.19 15.04 10.86
N ASP A 170 -9.04 14.08 11.23
CA ASP A 170 -8.98 12.72 10.70
C ASP A 170 -9.37 12.70 9.20
N VAL A 171 -8.37 12.90 8.35
CA VAL A 171 -8.50 12.83 6.90
C VAL A 171 -8.40 11.40 6.38
N CYS A 172 -7.82 10.49 7.17
CA CYS A 172 -7.62 9.10 6.79
C CYS A 172 -8.97 8.36 6.78
N SER A 173 -9.75 8.49 7.86
CA SER A 173 -11.09 7.90 7.90
C SER A 173 -11.99 8.46 6.80
N TRP A 174 -11.94 9.76 6.54
CA TRP A 174 -12.67 10.36 5.42
C TRP A 174 -12.26 9.75 4.07
N LEU A 175 -10.96 9.56 3.82
CA LEU A 175 -10.47 8.97 2.58
C LEU A 175 -10.95 7.52 2.42
N ARG A 176 -10.85 6.71 3.48
CA ARG A 176 -11.38 5.35 3.51
C ARG A 176 -12.86 5.30 3.16
N ASP A 177 -13.65 6.14 3.83
CA ASP A 177 -15.10 6.16 3.66
C ASP A 177 -15.48 6.68 2.26
N TYR A 178 -14.72 7.63 1.71
CA TYR A 178 -14.87 8.08 0.33
C TYR A 178 -14.64 6.94 -0.66
N LEU A 179 -13.53 6.20 -0.53
CA LEU A 179 -13.23 5.07 -1.43
C LEU A 179 -14.30 3.98 -1.34
N ARG A 180 -14.68 3.57 -0.12
CA ARG A 180 -15.74 2.57 0.12
C ARG A 180 -17.09 2.98 -0.45
N GLY A 181 -17.45 4.25 -0.33
CA GLY A 181 -18.76 4.75 -0.75
C GLY A 181 -18.89 5.04 -2.24
N ASN A 182 -17.78 5.30 -2.94
CA ASN A 182 -17.82 5.78 -4.33
C ASN A 182 -17.26 4.79 -5.35
N THR A 183 -16.67 3.68 -4.90
CA THR A 183 -16.01 2.72 -5.78
C THR A 183 -16.05 1.31 -5.22
N SER A 184 -15.84 0.30 -6.07
CA SER A 184 -15.54 -1.07 -5.66
C SER A 184 -14.08 -1.25 -5.18
N ILE A 185 -13.35 -0.15 -4.99
CA ILE A 185 -11.93 -0.14 -4.57
C ILE A 185 -11.84 -0.70 -3.15
N GLY A 186 -11.16 -1.83 -3.00
CA GLY A 186 -10.78 -2.39 -1.70
C GLY A 186 -11.76 -3.39 -1.07
N LEU A 187 -12.75 -3.91 -1.82
CA LEU A 187 -13.74 -4.88 -1.33
C LEU A 187 -13.16 -6.23 -0.83
N LYS A 188 -11.88 -6.51 -1.10
CA LYS A 188 -11.21 -7.78 -0.78
C LYS A 188 -9.96 -7.59 0.08
N ARG A 189 -9.85 -6.49 0.83
CA ARG A 189 -8.67 -6.21 1.67
C ARG A 189 -9.06 -5.76 3.06
N ILE A 190 -8.45 -6.38 4.08
CA ILE A 190 -8.59 -5.90 5.46
C ILE A 190 -8.01 -4.49 5.55
N CYS A 191 -8.76 -3.58 6.16
CA CYS A 191 -8.33 -2.22 6.44
C CYS A 191 -8.11 -2.10 7.95
N GLY A 192 -6.89 -1.76 8.37
CA GLY A 192 -6.61 -1.43 9.77
C GLY A 192 -7.25 -0.12 10.20
N ASN A 193 -7.20 0.14 11.51
CA ASN A 193 -7.83 1.34 12.10
C ASN A 193 -6.85 2.50 12.32
N SER A 194 -5.54 2.25 12.28
CA SER A 194 -4.55 3.33 12.42
C SER A 194 -4.50 4.17 11.15
N SER A 195 -4.11 5.45 11.27
CA SER A 195 -3.99 6.33 10.10
C SER A 195 -3.02 5.78 9.05
N GLU A 196 -1.92 5.16 9.49
CA GLU A 196 -0.93 4.51 8.63
C GLU A 196 -1.52 3.33 7.86
N GLU A 197 -2.25 2.44 8.53
CA GLU A 197 -2.90 1.29 7.89
C GLU A 197 -4.02 1.71 6.95
N ILE A 198 -4.79 2.73 7.32
CA ILE A 198 -5.82 3.30 6.46
C ILE A 198 -5.17 3.86 5.18
N MET A 199 -4.09 4.63 5.31
CA MET A 199 -3.39 5.18 4.14
C MET A 199 -2.81 4.06 3.28
N SER A 200 -2.18 3.06 3.89
CA SER A 200 -1.66 1.89 3.18
C SER A 200 -2.75 1.19 2.38
N TRP A 201 -3.90 0.94 3.00
CA TRP A 201 -5.08 0.36 2.35
C TRP A 201 -5.59 1.22 1.20
N CYS A 202 -5.62 2.55 1.36
CA CYS A 202 -6.06 3.47 0.31
C CYS A 202 -5.13 3.42 -0.91
N TYR A 203 -3.80 3.53 -0.71
CA TYR A 203 -2.82 3.48 -1.79
C TYR A 203 -2.84 2.13 -2.52
N ALA A 204 -2.74 1.01 -1.78
CA ALA A 204 -2.75 -0.32 -2.36
C ALA A 204 -4.04 -0.57 -3.16
N SER A 205 -5.19 -0.21 -2.60
CA SER A 205 -6.48 -0.41 -3.27
C SER A 205 -6.62 0.46 -4.53
N TYR A 206 -6.20 1.73 -4.47
CA TYR A 206 -6.24 2.63 -5.62
C TYR A 206 -5.31 2.18 -6.75
N PHE A 207 -4.06 1.85 -6.46
CA PHE A 207 -3.11 1.43 -7.49
C PHE A 207 -3.51 0.12 -8.16
N ILE A 208 -3.98 -0.87 -7.40
CA ILE A 208 -4.47 -2.13 -7.97
C ILE A 208 -5.73 -1.90 -8.81
N TRP A 209 -6.68 -1.08 -8.32
CA TRP A 209 -7.84 -0.73 -9.11
C TRP A 209 -7.47 -0.02 -10.41
N ARG A 210 -6.54 0.93 -10.34
CA ARG A 210 -6.07 1.67 -11.51
C ARG A 210 -5.48 0.71 -12.54
N LYS A 211 -4.60 -0.20 -12.12
CA LYS A 211 -4.01 -1.25 -12.95
C LYS A 211 -5.09 -2.09 -13.65
N ASN A 212 -6.10 -2.52 -12.90
CA ASN A 212 -7.21 -3.31 -13.43
C ASN A 212 -8.13 -2.53 -14.39
N ASN A 213 -8.09 -1.20 -14.37
CA ASN A 213 -8.94 -0.33 -15.19
C ASN A 213 -8.15 0.42 -16.29
N LEU A 214 -6.91 0.02 -16.58
CA LEU A 214 -6.10 0.64 -17.65
C LEU A 214 -6.76 0.54 -19.04
N HIS A 215 -7.59 -0.47 -19.26
CA HIS A 215 -8.38 -0.63 -20.48
C HIS A 215 -9.55 0.38 -20.60
N SER A 216 -9.85 1.14 -19.54
CA SER A 216 -10.93 2.12 -19.46
C SER A 216 -10.41 3.48 -18.92
N PRO A 217 -9.58 4.22 -19.69
CA PRO A 217 -8.93 5.44 -19.22
C PRO A 217 -9.91 6.54 -18.78
N ASP A 218 -11.05 6.68 -19.46
CA ASP A 218 -12.08 7.67 -19.13
C ASP A 218 -12.66 7.45 -17.72
N SER A 219 -12.83 6.18 -17.32
CA SER A 219 -13.31 5.82 -15.98
C SER A 219 -12.31 6.22 -14.90
N VAL A 220 -11.01 6.03 -15.18
CA VAL A 220 -9.92 6.44 -14.29
C VAL A 220 -9.87 7.96 -14.16
N GLU A 221 -9.93 8.69 -15.27
CA GLU A 221 -9.91 10.16 -15.26
C GLU A 221 -11.15 10.74 -14.55
N LEU A 222 -12.34 10.20 -14.83
CA LEU A 222 -13.57 10.63 -14.18
C LEU A 222 -13.50 10.44 -12.66
N PHE A 223 -12.98 9.30 -12.19
CA PHE A 223 -12.76 9.06 -10.78
C PHE A 223 -11.79 10.09 -10.18
N ILE A 224 -10.63 10.32 -10.81
CA ILE A 224 -9.64 11.30 -10.34
C ILE A 224 -10.26 12.70 -10.24
N ARG A 225 -11.03 13.11 -11.25
CA ARG A 225 -11.71 14.42 -11.25
C ARG A 225 -12.73 14.54 -10.12
N LYS A 226 -13.57 13.52 -9.93
CA LYS A 226 -14.55 13.49 -8.83
C LYS A 226 -13.87 13.51 -7.47
N PHE A 227 -12.79 12.75 -7.32
CA PHE A 227 -11.98 12.73 -6.10
C PHE A 227 -11.40 14.10 -5.78
N LYS A 228 -10.70 14.73 -6.75
CA LYS A 228 -10.10 16.06 -6.55
C LYS A 228 -11.14 17.12 -6.16
N SER A 229 -12.33 17.07 -6.77
CA SER A 229 -13.45 17.96 -6.42
C SER A 229 -13.97 17.71 -4.99
N ALA A 230 -14.19 16.46 -4.63
CA ALA A 230 -14.64 16.07 -3.29
C ALA A 230 -13.60 16.45 -2.22
N TRP A 231 -12.31 16.21 -2.49
CA TRP A 231 -11.23 16.56 -1.58
C TRP A 231 -11.07 18.07 -1.40
N SER A 232 -11.17 18.86 -2.48
CA SER A 232 -11.19 20.33 -2.39
C SER A 232 -12.32 20.83 -1.48
N THR A 233 -13.52 20.25 -1.64
CA THR A 233 -14.67 20.55 -0.79
C THR A 233 -14.41 20.17 0.68
N GLN A 234 -13.85 18.98 0.92
CA GLN A 234 -13.53 18.54 2.28
C GLN A 234 -12.44 19.40 2.93
N LYS A 235 -11.41 19.78 2.18
CA LYS A 235 -10.35 20.69 2.65
C LYS A 235 -10.92 22.04 3.06
N ASN A 236 -11.84 22.59 2.27
CA ASN A 236 -12.53 23.83 2.62
C ASN A 236 -13.40 23.70 3.87
N ARG A 237 -14.11 22.57 4.04
CA ARG A 237 -14.88 22.28 5.25
C ARG A 237 -13.98 22.21 6.49
N ASN A 238 -12.86 21.49 6.39
CA ASN A 238 -11.87 21.39 7.47
C ASN A 238 -11.30 22.76 7.82
N LYS A 239 -10.95 23.58 6.83
CA LYS A 239 -10.48 24.96 7.03
C LYS A 239 -11.52 25.81 7.76
N ASN A 240 -12.77 25.77 7.31
CA ASN A 240 -13.85 26.55 7.91
C ASN A 240 -14.11 26.14 9.36
N LYS A 241 -14.06 24.83 9.66
CA LYS A 241 -14.27 24.30 11.01
C LYS A 241 -13.10 24.62 11.95
N GLU A 242 -11.87 24.30 11.55
CA GLU A 242 -10.71 24.35 12.45
C GLU A 242 -10.06 25.75 12.52
N GLU A 243 -9.95 26.47 11.39
CA GLU A 243 -9.29 27.78 11.38
C GLU A 243 -10.27 28.91 11.66
N LYS A 244 -11.41 28.89 10.96
CA LYS A 244 -12.39 29.99 11.04
C LYS A 244 -13.45 29.78 12.13
N LYS A 245 -13.50 28.59 12.75
CA LYS A 245 -14.50 28.20 13.76
C LYS A 245 -15.94 28.46 13.30
N LEU A 246 -16.19 28.31 11.99
CA LEU A 246 -17.50 28.52 11.40
C LEU A 246 -18.36 27.27 11.60
N VAL A 247 -19.63 27.50 11.93
CA VAL A 247 -20.65 26.46 12.05
C VAL A 247 -21.55 26.54 10.83
N THR A 248 -21.66 25.44 10.09
CA THR A 248 -22.59 25.36 8.95
C THR A 248 -24.01 25.20 9.48
N MET A 249 -24.91 26.07 9.03
CA MET A 249 -26.34 25.99 9.34
C MET A 249 -27.12 25.78 8.04
N SER A 250 -27.86 24.68 7.95
CA SER A 250 -28.76 24.42 6.82
C SER A 250 -30.17 24.86 7.20
N VAL A 251 -30.70 25.87 6.52
CA VAL A 251 -32.04 26.42 6.77
C VAL A 251 -32.82 26.41 5.48
N ASN A 252 -34.04 25.88 5.52
CA ASN A 252 -34.98 26.01 4.41
C ASN A 252 -35.62 27.40 4.49
N ILE A 253 -35.49 28.19 3.41
CA ILE A 253 -36.10 29.51 3.28
C ILE A 253 -37.07 29.51 2.11
N SER A 254 -38.03 30.44 2.10
CA SER A 254 -38.92 30.61 0.95
C SER A 254 -38.15 31.09 -0.28
N GLN A 255 -38.64 30.76 -1.48
CA GLN A 255 -38.06 31.23 -2.74
C GLN A 255 -37.95 32.77 -2.78
N GLN A 256 -38.99 33.46 -2.32
CA GLN A 256 -38.99 34.92 -2.24
C GLN A 256 -37.85 35.46 -1.37
N ALA A 257 -37.61 34.87 -0.20
CA ALA A 257 -36.51 35.28 0.68
C ALA A 257 -35.13 34.98 0.07
N HIS A 258 -35.01 33.85 -0.64
CA HIS A 258 -33.80 33.52 -1.39
C HIS A 258 -33.50 34.57 -2.49
N ASP A 259 -34.51 34.98 -3.24
CA ASP A 259 -34.35 35.96 -4.31
C ASP A 259 -34.00 37.35 -3.78
N MET A 260 -34.60 37.75 -2.65
CA MET A 260 -34.22 38.98 -1.93
C MET A 260 -32.75 38.95 -1.48
N LEU A 261 -32.30 37.83 -0.91
CA LEU A 261 -30.90 37.66 -0.51
C LEU A 261 -29.94 37.76 -1.70
N ARG A 262 -30.32 37.17 -2.85
CA ARG A 262 -29.52 37.21 -4.06
C ARG A 262 -29.43 38.62 -4.65
N ASP A 263 -30.54 39.37 -4.66
CA ASP A 263 -30.55 40.76 -5.11
C ASP A 263 -29.66 41.66 -4.23
N MET A 264 -29.77 41.53 -2.90
CA MET A 264 -28.90 42.26 -1.96
C MET A 264 -27.42 41.89 -2.15
N SER A 265 -27.12 40.60 -2.34
CA SER A 265 -25.77 40.09 -2.61
C SER A 265 -25.13 40.70 -3.85
N MET A 266 -25.91 40.84 -4.93
CA MET A 266 -25.45 41.47 -6.16
C MET A 266 -25.24 42.98 -6.01
N LYS A 267 -26.14 43.67 -5.31
CA LYS A 267 -26.07 45.13 -5.11
C LYS A 267 -24.92 45.54 -4.20
N ASP A 268 -24.73 44.82 -3.10
CA ASP A 268 -23.77 45.18 -2.06
C ASP A 268 -22.40 44.54 -2.28
N SER A 269 -22.23 43.71 -3.32
CA SER A 269 -21.02 42.90 -3.57
C SER A 269 -20.60 42.06 -2.35
N MET A 270 -21.57 41.61 -1.55
CA MET A 270 -21.38 40.82 -0.34
C MET A 270 -21.91 39.41 -0.53
N SER A 271 -21.25 38.42 0.06
CA SER A 271 -21.80 37.06 0.08
C SER A 271 -23.11 36.99 0.86
N ASN A 272 -24.01 36.08 0.48
CA ASN A 272 -25.27 35.84 1.19
C ASN A 272 -25.04 35.57 2.69
N ASN A 273 -23.98 34.85 3.04
CA ASN A 273 -23.62 34.58 4.44
C ASN A 273 -23.27 35.87 5.20
N ALA A 274 -22.49 36.77 4.59
CA ALA A 274 -22.12 38.03 5.21
C ALA A 274 -23.35 38.95 5.42
N ILE A 275 -24.30 38.94 4.48
CA ILE A 275 -25.58 39.66 4.62
C ILE A 275 -26.39 39.08 5.80
N ILE A 276 -26.51 37.75 5.88
CA ILE A 276 -27.22 37.07 6.96
C ILE A 276 -26.57 37.38 8.32
N GLU A 277 -25.25 37.23 8.44
CA GLU A 277 -24.52 37.54 9.68
C GLU A 277 -24.71 39.00 10.09
N SER A 278 -24.62 39.94 9.14
CA SER A 278 -24.83 41.37 9.39
C SER A 278 -26.25 41.66 9.88
N ALA A 279 -27.26 41.01 9.27
CA ALA A 279 -28.65 41.15 9.67
C ALA A 279 -28.89 40.58 11.08
N ILE A 280 -28.35 39.41 11.39
CA ILE A 280 -28.43 38.79 12.72
C ILE A 280 -27.78 39.69 13.78
N LEU A 281 -26.56 40.18 13.52
CA LEU A 281 -25.82 41.07 14.42
C LEU A 281 -26.59 42.36 14.69
N ARG A 282 -27.14 42.97 13.64
CA ARG A 282 -27.95 44.19 13.75
C ARG A 282 -29.19 43.95 14.62
N LEU A 283 -29.92 42.86 14.38
CA LEU A 283 -31.12 42.51 15.15
C LEU A 283 -30.79 42.19 16.62
N TYR A 284 -29.69 41.47 16.87
CA TYR A 284 -29.23 41.15 18.22
C TYR A 284 -28.86 42.41 19.01
N ASN A 285 -28.09 43.31 18.39
CA ASN A 285 -27.66 44.57 19.01
C ASN A 285 -28.84 45.49 19.33
N ILE A 286 -29.83 45.59 18.42
CA ILE A 286 -31.04 46.38 18.65
C ILE A 286 -31.88 45.84 19.82
N LYS A 287 -31.98 44.52 19.97
CA LYS A 287 -32.71 43.91 21.09
C LYS A 287 -32.01 44.14 22.43
N ASN A 288 -30.69 44.00 22.47
CA ASN A 288 -29.93 44.12 23.72
C ASN A 288 -29.65 45.55 24.17
N SER A 289 -29.62 46.52 23.25
CA SER A 289 -29.55 47.94 23.63
C SER A 289 -30.80 48.41 24.36
N LYS A 290 -31.99 47.91 23.99
CA LYS A 290 -33.27 48.21 24.65
C LYS A 290 -33.42 47.61 26.05
N VAL A 291 -32.68 46.53 26.37
CA VAL A 291 -32.73 45.87 27.68
C VAL A 291 -31.82 46.56 28.70
N ARG A 292 -30.74 47.23 28.26
CA ARG A 292 -29.83 48.00 29.15
C ARG A 292 -30.30 49.42 29.47
N SER A 293 -31.32 49.91 28.78
CA SER A 293 -31.91 51.25 28.97
C SER A 293 -33.21 51.23 29.80
N LYS A 294 -33.44 50.14 30.55
CA LYS A 294 -34.46 50.03 31.61
C LYS A 294 -33.76 49.67 32.91
#